data_AF-A0A967M1L0-F1
#
_entry.id   AF-A0A967M1L0-F1
#
_cell.length_a   1.000
_cell.length_b   1.000
_cell.length_c   1.000
_cell.angle_alpha   90.00
_cell.angle_beta   90.00
_cell.angle_gamma   90.00
#
_symmetry.space_group_name_H-M   'P 1'
#
loop_
_entity.id
_entity.type
_entity.pdbx_description
1 polymer ?
#
loop_
_entity_poly.entity_id
_entity_poly.type
_entity_poly.pdbx_seq_one_letter_code
_entity_poly.pdbx_strand_id
1 'polypeptide(L)'
;MTPRYSGRTAVTANISVHEPKPPQDDDSPLTFSMEGIHSQEPAALRPFVWSPGWNSNQSINRFQDEIGGACKGGDPGIRLLAAGNDTMEPYALDIDEPGEPVLVRRHHIFGSDELSKHAPAIAGLVPRPYCAVGTGLAD
;
A
#
# COMPACT_ATOMS: atom_id res chain seq x y z
N MET A 1 -0.42 10.25 -0.53
CA MET A 1 0.01 11.63 -0.21
C MET A 1 -1.16 12.53 -0.52
N THR A 2 -1.71 13.24 0.47
CA THR A 2 -2.89 14.11 0.29
C THR A 2 -2.58 15.21 -0.74
N PRO A 3 -3.54 15.58 -1.62
CA PRO A 3 -3.28 16.39 -2.82
C PRO A 3 -3.03 17.89 -2.54
N ARG A 4 -2.71 18.26 -1.29
CA ARG A 4 -2.39 19.65 -0.94
C ARG A 4 -0.91 19.93 -1.21
N TYR A 5 -0.58 20.17 -2.47
CA TYR A 5 0.65 20.88 -2.82
C TYR A 5 0.33 22.39 -2.79
N SER A 6 0.77 23.06 -1.72
CA SER A 6 0.59 24.50 -1.55
C SER A 6 1.45 25.27 -2.56
N GLY A 7 0.90 26.33 -3.15
CA GLY A 7 1.66 27.22 -4.05
C GLY A 7 1.60 26.87 -5.54
N ARG A 8 0.78 25.91 -5.98
CA ARG A 8 0.60 25.55 -7.40
C ARG A 8 0.25 26.74 -8.28
N THR A 9 -0.70 27.55 -7.84
CA THR A 9 -1.08 28.80 -8.52
C THR A 9 0.07 29.79 -8.62
N ALA A 10 0.95 29.83 -7.61
CA ALA A 10 2.07 30.78 -7.59
C ALA A 10 3.15 30.44 -8.63
N VAL A 11 3.33 29.15 -8.96
CA VAL A 11 4.34 28.69 -9.94
C VAL A 11 4.06 29.24 -11.35
N THR A 12 2.80 29.38 -11.76
CA THR A 12 2.41 29.86 -13.10
C THR A 12 1.72 31.22 -13.08
N ALA A 13 1.76 31.94 -11.95
CA ALA A 13 1.06 33.21 -11.76
C ALA A 13 1.50 34.30 -12.76
N ASN A 14 2.73 34.22 -13.29
CA ASN A 14 3.24 35.13 -14.31
C ASN A 14 2.62 34.89 -15.70
N ILE A 15 1.93 33.77 -15.92
CA ILE A 15 1.26 33.40 -17.17
C ILE A 15 -0.26 33.54 -16.99
N SER A 16 -0.79 32.98 -15.91
CA SER A 16 -2.21 33.03 -15.56
C SER A 16 -2.37 32.91 -14.05
N VAL A 17 -3.26 33.72 -13.50
CA VAL A 17 -3.69 33.62 -12.09
C VAL A 17 -4.59 32.41 -11.84
N HIS A 18 -5.10 31.77 -12.89
CA HIS A 18 -5.86 30.53 -12.78
C HIS A 18 -4.92 29.34 -12.75
N GLU A 19 -5.15 28.43 -11.81
CA GLU A 19 -4.43 27.17 -11.77
C GLU A 19 -4.82 26.29 -12.99
N PRO A 20 -3.85 25.81 -13.78
CA PRO A 20 -4.12 24.90 -14.87
C PRO A 20 -4.73 23.59 -14.37
N LYS A 21 -5.73 23.07 -15.09
CA LYS A 21 -6.32 21.76 -14.80
C LYS A 21 -5.20 20.69 -14.86
N PRO A 22 -5.10 19.78 -13.88
CA PRO A 22 -4.23 18.62 -13.97
C PRO A 22 -4.55 17.79 -15.23
N PRO A 23 -3.56 17.10 -15.82
CA PRO A 23 -3.82 16.11 -16.86
C PRO A 23 -4.89 15.11 -16.40
N GLN A 24 -5.84 14.81 -17.28
CA GLN A 24 -6.80 13.73 -17.04
C GLN A 24 -6.11 12.40 -17.30
N ASP A 25 -6.36 11.44 -16.42
CA ASP A 25 -5.92 10.05 -16.55
C ASP A 25 -7.20 9.21 -16.57
N ASP A 26 -7.59 8.76 -17.77
CA ASP A 26 -8.84 8.00 -17.98
C ASP A 26 -8.66 6.51 -17.66
N ASP A 27 -7.41 6.05 -17.50
CA ASP A 27 -7.07 4.64 -17.31
C ASP A 27 -6.96 4.27 -15.82
N SER A 28 -6.69 5.26 -14.95
CA SER A 28 -6.53 5.02 -13.52
C SER A 28 -7.84 5.22 -12.73
N PRO A 29 -8.28 4.21 -11.95
CA PRO A 29 -9.41 4.36 -11.05
C PRO A 29 -9.13 5.29 -9.85
N LEU A 30 -7.88 5.73 -9.68
CA LEU A 30 -7.41 6.61 -8.59
C LEU A 30 -6.91 7.97 -9.13
N THR A 31 -7.48 8.42 -10.25
CA THR A 31 -7.09 9.69 -10.90
C THR A 31 -7.35 10.91 -10.04
N PHE A 32 -6.43 11.88 -10.14
CA PHE A 32 -6.51 13.13 -9.40
C PHE A 32 -7.58 14.07 -9.95
N SER A 33 -8.40 14.65 -9.05
CA SER A 33 -9.33 15.73 -9.38
C SER A 33 -9.08 16.95 -8.49
N MET A 34 -9.23 18.15 -9.06
CA MET A 34 -9.18 19.40 -8.28
C MET A 34 -10.39 19.57 -7.37
N GLU A 35 -11.49 18.88 -7.65
CA GLU A 35 -12.76 19.01 -6.92
C GLU A 35 -12.73 18.29 -5.57
N GLY A 36 -11.75 17.40 -5.32
CA GLY A 36 -11.46 16.85 -3.99
C GLY A 36 -12.58 16.03 -3.32
N ILE A 37 -13.72 15.79 -4.00
CA ILE A 37 -14.84 15.01 -3.47
C ILE A 37 -14.58 13.52 -3.74
N HIS A 38 -14.14 12.81 -2.70
CA HIS A 38 -13.90 11.36 -2.71
C HIS A 38 -15.01 10.59 -1.95
N SER A 39 -16.22 11.17 -1.87
CA SER A 39 -17.30 10.64 -1.03
C SER A 39 -18.12 9.53 -1.70
N GLN A 40 -18.02 9.37 -3.02
CA GLN A 40 -18.83 8.43 -3.81
C GLN A 40 -18.02 7.25 -4.39
N GLU A 41 -16.72 7.17 -4.09
CA GLU A 41 -15.88 6.07 -4.58
C GLU A 41 -16.23 4.76 -3.86
N PRO A 42 -16.20 3.61 -4.59
CA PRO A 42 -16.30 2.30 -3.98
C PRO A 42 -15.29 2.13 -2.84
N ALA A 43 -15.67 1.44 -1.76
CA ALA A 43 -14.79 1.26 -0.61
C ALA A 43 -13.44 0.62 -0.99
N ALA A 44 -13.43 -0.26 -1.99
CA ALA A 44 -12.23 -0.91 -2.56
C ALA A 44 -11.20 0.07 -3.13
N LEU A 45 -11.65 1.23 -3.59
CA LEU A 45 -10.82 2.23 -4.26
C LEU A 45 -10.51 3.43 -3.36
N ARG A 46 -10.74 3.33 -2.05
CA ARG A 46 -10.51 4.43 -1.10
C ARG A 46 -9.14 4.29 -0.41
N PRO A 47 -8.06 4.92 -0.90
CA PRO A 47 -6.73 4.78 -0.32
C PRO A 47 -6.54 5.50 1.02
N PHE A 48 -7.35 6.53 1.30
CA PHE A 48 -7.33 7.27 2.56
C PHE A 48 -8.69 7.91 2.84
N VAL A 49 -8.93 8.29 4.09
CA VAL A 49 -10.15 9.02 4.51
C VAL A 49 -9.82 10.49 4.71
N TRP A 50 -10.69 11.37 4.20
CA TRP A 50 -10.60 12.81 4.42
C TRP A 50 -11.98 13.46 4.28
N SER A 51 -12.28 14.46 5.10
CA SER A 51 -13.51 15.23 4.99
C SER A 51 -13.22 16.71 5.24
N PRO A 52 -13.94 17.65 4.60
CA PRO A 52 -13.75 19.08 4.85
C PRO A 52 -13.78 19.42 6.35
N GLY A 53 -12.75 20.10 6.84
CA GLY A 53 -12.58 20.42 8.27
C GLY A 53 -11.98 19.30 9.14
N TRP A 54 -11.71 18.11 8.58
CA TRP A 54 -11.19 16.95 9.29
C TRP A 54 -9.92 16.41 8.58
N ASN A 55 -8.77 16.96 8.94
CA ASN A 55 -7.46 16.61 8.37
C ASN A 55 -6.71 15.51 9.15
N SER A 56 -7.43 14.62 9.82
CA SER A 56 -6.85 13.53 10.62
C SER A 56 -7.59 12.23 10.35
N ASN A 57 -7.02 11.09 10.77
CA ASN A 57 -7.68 9.78 10.65
C ASN A 57 -9.05 9.72 11.34
N GLN A 58 -9.40 10.67 12.21
CA GLN A 58 -10.75 10.79 12.78
C GLN A 58 -11.83 11.09 11.73
N SER A 59 -11.45 11.52 10.51
CA SER A 59 -12.40 11.64 9.41
C SER A 59 -13.07 10.32 9.05
N ILE A 60 -12.51 9.16 9.46
CA ILE A 60 -13.09 7.83 9.23
C ILE A 60 -14.55 7.73 9.69
N ASN A 61 -14.93 8.46 10.75
CA ASN A 61 -16.30 8.49 11.26
C ASN A 61 -17.33 8.99 10.21
N ARG A 62 -16.89 9.77 9.21
CA ARG A 62 -17.77 10.20 8.10
C ARG A 62 -18.01 9.09 7.07
N PHE A 63 -17.10 8.13 7.00
CA PHE A 63 -17.07 7.02 6.06
C PHE A 63 -17.58 5.70 6.66
N GLN A 64 -18.03 5.70 7.91
CA GLN A 64 -18.70 4.57 8.57
C GLN A 64 -20.21 4.82 8.67
N ASP A 65 -20.99 3.75 8.81
CA ASP A 65 -22.44 3.81 9.06
C ASP A 65 -22.74 4.45 10.42
N GLU A 66 -21.94 4.10 11.43
CA GLU A 66 -21.91 4.69 12.77
C GLU A 66 -20.48 4.77 13.29
N ILE A 67 -20.26 5.50 14.39
CA ILE A 67 -18.91 5.63 14.98
C ILE A 67 -18.42 4.24 15.39
N GLY A 68 -17.33 3.78 14.78
CA GLY A 68 -16.78 2.44 15.03
C GLY A 68 -17.50 1.29 14.31
N GLY A 69 -18.54 1.59 13.52
CA GLY A 69 -19.27 0.62 12.71
C GLY A 69 -18.56 0.26 11.41
N ALA A 70 -19.27 -0.48 10.56
CA ALA A 70 -18.80 -0.86 9.23
C ALA A 70 -18.54 0.35 8.34
N CYS A 71 -17.58 0.22 7.43
CA CYS A 71 -17.34 1.23 6.41
C CYS A 71 -18.50 1.27 5.41
N LYS A 72 -18.95 2.47 5.05
CA LYS A 72 -19.89 2.71 3.95
C LYS A 72 -19.30 2.17 2.66
N GLY A 73 -20.04 1.25 2.04
CA GLY A 73 -19.59 0.50 0.87
C GLY A 73 -18.97 -0.87 1.18
N GLY A 74 -19.00 -1.31 2.44
CA GLY A 74 -18.54 -2.63 2.87
C GLY A 74 -17.05 -2.72 3.17
N ASP A 75 -16.60 -3.94 3.50
CA ASP A 75 -15.18 -4.27 3.60
C ASP A 75 -14.72 -4.93 2.28
N PRO A 76 -13.94 -4.22 1.45
CA PRO A 76 -13.44 -4.76 0.20
C PRO A 76 -12.29 -5.76 0.40
N GLY A 77 -11.72 -5.84 1.60
CA GLY A 77 -10.58 -6.68 1.90
C GLY A 77 -10.96 -8.15 2.09
N ILE A 78 -10.08 -9.03 1.63
CA ILE A 78 -10.11 -10.45 2.02
C ILE A 78 -9.00 -10.66 3.04
N ARG A 79 -9.32 -11.31 4.17
CA ARG A 79 -8.33 -11.65 5.18
C ARG A 79 -7.40 -12.74 4.63
N LEU A 80 -6.20 -12.35 4.22
CA LEU A 80 -5.18 -13.29 3.74
C LEU A 80 -4.46 -14.02 4.87
N LEU A 81 -4.27 -13.37 6.02
CA LEU A 81 -3.56 -13.94 7.16
C LEU A 81 -4.50 -14.07 8.37
N ALA A 82 -4.69 -15.29 8.85
CA ALA A 82 -5.39 -15.55 10.10
C ALA A 82 -4.41 -15.63 11.27
N ALA A 83 -4.83 -15.17 12.45
CA ALA A 83 -4.06 -15.37 13.66
C ALA A 83 -4.23 -16.82 14.11
N GLY A 84 -3.13 -17.55 14.29
CA GLY A 84 -3.14 -18.96 14.66
C GLY A 84 -1.78 -19.60 14.40
N ASN A 85 -1.65 -20.87 14.80
CA ASN A 85 -0.51 -21.71 14.43
C ASN A 85 -0.82 -22.55 13.18
N ASP A 86 -1.90 -22.23 12.46
CA ASP A 86 -2.21 -22.89 11.21
C ASP A 86 -1.12 -22.55 10.21
N THR A 87 -0.48 -23.60 9.69
CA THR A 87 0.42 -23.50 8.56
C THR A 87 -0.35 -22.88 7.40
N MET A 88 0.02 -21.66 7.01
CA MET A 88 -0.47 -21.07 5.77
C MET A 88 -0.09 -22.01 4.63
N GLU A 89 -1.04 -22.29 3.73
CA GLU A 89 -0.72 -22.99 2.48
C GLU A 89 0.42 -22.23 1.78
N PRO A 90 1.57 -22.89 1.53
CA PRO A 90 2.69 -22.25 0.88
C PRO A 90 2.25 -21.68 -0.46
N TYR A 91 2.79 -20.52 -0.82
CA TYR A 91 2.64 -20.03 -2.18
C TYR A 91 3.28 -21.04 -3.14
N ALA A 92 2.46 -21.68 -3.97
CA ALA A 92 2.95 -22.57 -5.02
C ALA A 92 3.72 -21.72 -6.05
N LEU A 93 5.02 -21.97 -6.15
CA LEU A 93 5.81 -21.46 -7.26
C LEU A 93 5.48 -22.31 -8.48
N ASP A 94 5.02 -21.69 -9.56
CA ASP A 94 4.95 -22.37 -10.86
C ASP A 94 6.38 -22.65 -11.32
N ILE A 95 6.79 -23.91 -11.21
CA ILE A 95 8.08 -24.40 -11.69
C ILE A 95 7.82 -25.07 -13.03
N ASP A 96 8.35 -24.47 -14.11
CA ASP A 96 8.14 -24.94 -15.48
C ASP A 96 8.69 -26.38 -15.71
N GLU A 97 9.77 -26.75 -15.03
CA GLU A 97 10.44 -28.05 -15.20
C GLU A 97 10.61 -28.81 -13.86
N PRO A 98 9.72 -29.79 -13.57
CA PRO A 98 9.84 -30.59 -12.36
C PRO A 98 11.07 -31.52 -12.43
N GLY A 99 12.05 -31.28 -11.57
CA GLY A 99 13.24 -32.14 -11.41
C GLY A 99 14.55 -31.40 -11.23
N GLU A 100 14.61 -30.10 -11.54
CA GLU A 100 15.80 -29.28 -11.34
C GLU A 100 15.73 -28.49 -10.01
N PRO A 101 16.87 -28.31 -9.30
CA PRO A 101 16.91 -27.49 -8.10
C PRO A 101 16.65 -26.02 -8.44
N VAL A 102 15.54 -25.47 -7.96
CA VAL A 102 15.19 -24.05 -8.15
C VAL A 102 15.80 -23.21 -7.03
N LEU A 103 16.57 -22.19 -7.38
CA LEU A 103 17.07 -21.20 -6.43
C LEU A 103 16.01 -20.12 -6.21
N VAL A 104 15.46 -20.05 -5.00
CA VAL A 104 14.49 -19.03 -4.61
C VAL A 104 15.12 -18.06 -3.61
N ARG A 105 14.92 -16.75 -3.82
CA ARG A 105 15.38 -15.73 -2.88
C ARG A 105 14.46 -15.67 -1.67
N ARG A 106 14.97 -16.02 -0.49
CA ARG A 106 14.25 -15.84 0.77
C ARG A 106 14.52 -14.45 1.35
N HIS A 107 13.49 -13.62 1.35
CA HIS A 107 13.57 -12.28 1.94
C HIS A 107 13.34 -12.32 3.44
N HIS A 108 14.24 -11.68 4.19
CA HIS A 108 14.06 -11.32 5.59
C HIS A 108 13.53 -9.91 5.75
N ILE A 109 12.78 -9.70 6.84
CA ILE A 109 12.30 -8.37 7.28
C ILE A 109 13.48 -7.38 7.41
N PHE A 110 14.64 -7.83 7.90
CA PHE A 110 15.85 -7.01 8.00
C PHE A 110 17.00 -7.60 7.19
N GLY A 111 17.73 -6.75 6.46
CA GLY A 111 18.98 -7.13 5.77
C GLY A 111 18.84 -7.55 4.31
N SER A 112 17.61 -7.64 3.79
CA SER A 112 17.35 -7.95 2.37
C SER A 112 17.39 -6.73 1.45
N ASP A 113 17.30 -5.54 2.05
CA ASP A 113 17.33 -4.25 1.36
C ASP A 113 18.70 -3.57 1.55
N GLU A 114 19.07 -2.71 0.61
CA GLU A 114 20.38 -2.04 0.54
C GLU A 114 20.68 -1.20 1.79
N LEU A 115 19.66 -0.53 2.34
CA LEU A 115 19.86 0.42 3.44
C LEU A 115 19.87 -0.24 4.83
N SER A 116 19.47 -1.50 4.94
CA SER A 116 19.29 -2.19 6.24
C SER A 116 20.56 -2.20 7.10
N LYS A 117 21.74 -2.20 6.49
CA LYS A 117 23.03 -2.23 7.22
C LYS A 117 23.56 -0.84 7.60
N HIS A 118 22.97 0.24 7.11
CA HIS A 118 23.43 1.60 7.39
C HIS A 118 22.98 2.12 8.76
N ALA A 119 21.96 1.50 9.37
CA ALA A 119 21.51 1.82 10.72
C ALA A 119 22.00 0.74 11.71
N PRO A 120 22.83 1.07 12.72
CA PRO A 120 23.37 0.08 13.66
C PRO A 120 22.31 -0.77 14.37
N ALA A 121 21.17 -0.16 14.72
CA ALA A 121 20.06 -0.86 15.36
C ALA A 121 19.43 -1.93 14.46
N ILE A 122 19.31 -1.66 13.16
CA ILE A 122 18.78 -2.62 12.18
C ILE A 122 19.82 -3.67 11.82
N ALA A 123 21.09 -3.27 11.70
CA ALA A 123 22.20 -4.17 11.41
C ALA A 123 22.32 -5.30 12.44
N GLY A 124 22.05 -5.02 13.73
CA GLY A 124 22.01 -6.02 14.79
C GLY A 124 20.88 -7.06 14.68
N LEU A 125 19.85 -6.78 13.89
CA LEU A 125 18.72 -7.69 13.63
C LEU A 125 18.88 -8.49 12.33
N VAL A 126 19.92 -8.22 11.54
CA VAL A 126 20.16 -8.90 10.26
C VAL A 126 20.62 -10.33 10.52
N PRO A 127 19.93 -11.35 9.97
CA PRO A 127 20.37 -12.74 10.06
C PRO A 127 21.75 -12.94 9.43
N ARG A 128 22.51 -13.92 9.92
CA ARG A 128 23.74 -14.35 9.24
C ARG A 128 23.37 -14.91 7.86
N PRO A 129 24.20 -14.71 6.83
CA PRO A 129 23.94 -15.30 5.52
C PRO A 129 23.85 -16.83 5.62
N TYR A 130 22.82 -17.43 5.00
CA TYR A 130 22.64 -18.87 4.91
C TYR A 130 21.96 -19.25 3.60
N CYS A 131 22.08 -20.54 3.24
CA CYS A 131 21.28 -21.19 2.21
C CYS A 131 20.45 -22.28 2.90
N ALA A 132 19.16 -22.34 2.61
CA ALA A 132 18.28 -23.41 3.07
C ALA A 132 17.99 -24.35 1.89
N VAL A 133 18.05 -25.65 2.15
CA VAL A 133 17.71 -26.70 1.18
C VAL A 133 16.48 -27.41 1.69
N GLY A 134 15.38 -27.32 0.95
CA GLY A 134 14.14 -28.06 1.22
C GLY A 134 13.95 -29.20 0.23
N THR A 135 13.25 -30.25 0.64
CA THR A 135 12.88 -31.39 -0.24
C THR A 135 11.58 -31.14 -1.03
N GLY A 136 11.04 -29.91 -0.98
CA GLY A 136 9.85 -29.42 -1.66
C GLY A 136 9.76 -27.90 -1.49
N LEU A 137 8.91 -27.22 -2.28
CA LEU A 137 8.60 -25.80 -2.12
C LEU A 137 8.19 -25.54 -0.66
N ALA A 138 9.03 -24.77 0.04
CA ALA A 138 9.21 -24.72 1.49
C ALA A 138 7.94 -24.64 2.37
N ASP A 139 7.94 -25.46 3.44
CA ASP A 139 7.26 -25.19 4.72
C ASP A 139 7.93 -24.04 5.51
#